data_AF-W7PU23-F1
#
_entry.id   AF-W7PU23-F1
#
_cell.length_a   1.000
_cell.length_b   1.000
_cell.length_c   1.000
_cell.angle_alpha   90.00
_cell.angle_beta   90.00
_cell.angle_gamma   90.00
#
_symmetry.space_group_name_H-M   'P 1'
#
loop_
_entity.id
_entity.type
_entity.pdbx_description
1 polymer ?
#
loop_
_entity_poly.entity_id
_entity_poly.type
_entity_poly.pdbx_seq_one_letter_code
_entity_poly.pdbx_strand_id
1 'polypeptide(L)'
;MRTLTKLNKDAVEDVSADSVAARHELDGRIKGDGPLARDTLPSTNTHPHSQAHESAVKHVTGRAAYIDDLSAPADCLHVALGLSPVAHGRLTRLDLDKVRAMPGVVDVIAVGDVPGHTDIGPVFPGDPIFVEEEISYVGQVIFAVAAESHRAAREAVQAAVVEIDEQTACLDPVAAAEREEFVRPTHVQQSGDWEQALKNATLVVEDEQFVGGQEHFYLEGQACLVQPTEDEGVVVFTSNQHPSETQKLVAEVLGIPFHAVTVEVRRMGGGFGGKETQASPGPASPR
;
A
#
# COMPACT_ATOMS: atom_id res chain seq x y z
N MET A 1 10.13 22.97 -5.18
CA MET A 1 11.18 22.43 -6.07
C MET A 1 11.16 23.24 -7.37
N ARG A 2 12.23 24.02 -7.66
CA ARG A 2 12.28 24.87 -8.86
C ARG A 2 12.80 24.06 -10.05
N THR A 3 11.98 23.88 -11.08
CA THR A 3 12.45 23.33 -12.36
C THR A 3 11.71 24.02 -13.51
N LEU A 4 12.48 24.70 -14.38
CA LEU A 4 12.03 25.26 -15.64
C LEU A 4 12.48 24.33 -16.76
N THR A 5 11.57 23.84 -17.59
CA THR A 5 11.92 23.36 -18.93
C THR A 5 10.80 23.68 -19.91
N LYS A 6 11.14 24.38 -21.01
CA LYS A 6 10.29 24.52 -22.20
C LYS A 6 10.61 23.37 -23.16
N LEU A 7 9.58 22.68 -23.65
CA LEU A 7 9.70 21.70 -24.74
C LEU A 7 8.96 22.22 -25.97
N ASN A 8 9.64 22.16 -27.11
CA ASN A 8 9.11 22.53 -28.42
C ASN A 8 8.47 21.30 -29.08
N LYS A 9 7.23 21.45 -29.57
CA LYS A 9 6.46 20.42 -30.28
C LYS A 9 6.75 20.58 -31.76
N ASP A 10 7.35 19.57 -32.41
CA ASP A 10 7.20 19.29 -33.85
C ASP A 10 7.97 18.01 -34.22
N ALA A 11 7.24 16.90 -34.37
CA ALA A 11 7.52 15.75 -35.27
C ALA A 11 6.63 14.56 -34.87
N VAL A 12 5.54 14.32 -35.62
CA VAL A 12 4.73 13.10 -35.55
C VAL A 12 4.64 12.56 -36.96
N GLU A 13 5.17 11.36 -37.21
CA GLU A 13 4.89 10.60 -38.43
C GLU A 13 4.54 9.13 -38.10
N ASP A 14 3.37 8.77 -38.62
CA ASP A 14 2.81 7.50 -39.12
C ASP A 14 3.07 6.14 -38.41
N VAL A 15 2.00 5.61 -37.77
CA VAL A 15 1.99 4.38 -36.92
C VAL A 15 1.18 3.23 -37.57
N SER A 16 0.76 3.36 -38.84
CA SER A 16 -0.25 2.45 -39.41
C SER A 16 0.29 1.15 -40.03
N ALA A 17 1.60 1.00 -40.25
CA ALA A 17 2.17 -0.18 -40.89
C ALA A 17 2.59 -1.29 -39.89
N ASP A 18 3.05 -0.92 -38.69
CA ASP A 18 3.52 -1.86 -37.66
C ASP A 18 2.39 -2.67 -37.02
N SER A 19 1.18 -2.13 -37.03
CA SER A 19 0.01 -2.73 -36.38
C SER A 19 -0.57 -3.94 -37.14
N VAL A 20 -0.23 -4.12 -38.41
CA VAL A 20 -0.63 -5.30 -39.20
C VAL A 20 0.36 -6.45 -39.00
N ALA A 21 1.66 -6.17 -38.90
CA ALA A 21 2.70 -7.16 -38.61
C ALA A 21 2.56 -7.75 -37.19
N ALA A 22 2.29 -6.89 -36.20
CA ALA A 22 2.08 -7.33 -34.81
C ALA A 22 0.88 -8.28 -34.64
N ARG A 23 -0.18 -8.12 -35.45
CA ARG A 23 -1.38 -8.96 -35.39
C ARG A 23 -1.13 -10.38 -35.91
N HIS A 24 -0.27 -10.53 -36.91
CA HIS A 24 0.04 -11.84 -37.50
C HIS A 24 0.99 -12.66 -36.61
N GLU A 25 1.85 -11.99 -35.83
CA GLU A 25 2.73 -12.62 -34.84
C GLU A 25 1.98 -13.06 -33.57
N LEU A 26 0.89 -12.37 -33.21
CA LEU A 26 0.05 -12.71 -32.06
C LEU A 26 -0.70 -14.03 -32.23
N ASP A 27 -1.21 -14.33 -33.43
CA ASP A 27 -2.08 -15.49 -33.67
C ASP A 27 -1.34 -16.83 -33.50
N GLY A 28 -0.02 -16.85 -33.74
CA GLY A 28 0.84 -18.01 -33.48
C GLY A 28 1.13 -18.25 -32.00
N ARG A 29 1.12 -17.21 -31.15
CA ARG A 29 1.51 -17.29 -29.72
C ARG A 29 0.34 -17.55 -28.77
N ILE A 30 -0.90 -17.29 -29.20
CA ILE A 30 -2.12 -17.47 -28.39
C ILE A 30 -2.39 -18.96 -28.05
N LYS A 31 -1.83 -19.92 -28.81
CA LYS A 31 -2.01 -21.37 -28.58
C LYS A 31 -1.16 -21.99 -27.47
N GLY A 32 -0.34 -21.21 -26.75
CA GLY A 32 0.34 -21.68 -25.55
C GLY A 32 1.76 -22.23 -25.73
N ASP A 33 2.39 -22.04 -26.88
CA ASP A 33 3.77 -22.44 -27.17
C ASP A 33 4.83 -21.46 -26.60
N GLY A 34 4.61 -20.91 -25.40
CA GLY A 34 5.61 -20.09 -24.73
C GLY A 34 6.75 -20.96 -24.17
N PRO A 35 8.02 -20.54 -24.27
CA PRO A 35 9.14 -21.35 -23.78
C PRO A 35 9.05 -21.58 -22.26
N LEU A 36 9.38 -22.80 -21.82
CA LEU A 36 9.46 -23.13 -20.39
C LEU A 36 10.72 -22.46 -19.79
N ALA A 37 10.74 -22.27 -18.47
CA ALA A 37 11.87 -21.62 -17.76
C ALA A 37 13.23 -22.32 -17.94
N ARG A 38 13.24 -23.55 -18.45
CA ARG A 38 14.46 -24.32 -18.78
C ARG A 38 15.03 -24.00 -20.17
N ASP A 39 14.23 -23.34 -21.02
CA ASP A 39 14.56 -23.08 -22.43
C ASP A 39 15.05 -21.64 -22.65
N THR A 40 15.23 -20.85 -21.58
CA THR A 40 15.47 -19.41 -21.67
C THR A 40 16.94 -18.98 -21.77
N LEU A 41 17.94 -19.86 -21.92
CA LEU A 41 19.32 -19.40 -22.17
C LEU A 41 20.09 -20.30 -23.15
N PRO A 42 20.80 -19.69 -24.10
CA PRO A 42 22.15 -19.22 -23.81
C PRO A 42 22.29 -17.70 -23.94
N SER A 43 22.80 -17.08 -22.87
CA SER A 43 23.25 -15.68 -22.87
C SER A 43 24.51 -15.54 -23.74
N THR A 44 24.36 -14.97 -24.93
CA THR A 44 25.47 -14.34 -25.64
C THR A 44 25.39 -12.84 -25.40
N ASN A 45 26.16 -12.39 -24.42
CA ASN A 45 26.29 -11.01 -23.95
C ASN A 45 26.48 -10.01 -25.11
N THR A 46 25.45 -9.19 -25.40
CA THR A 46 25.55 -7.82 -25.96
C THR A 46 24.24 -7.09 -25.66
N HIS A 47 24.25 -6.04 -24.84
CA HIS A 47 23.14 -5.09 -24.73
C HIS A 47 23.62 -3.78 -25.40
N PRO A 48 22.80 -3.14 -26.26
CA PRO A 48 21.46 -2.69 -25.92
C PRO A 48 20.42 -2.96 -27.02
N HIS A 49 19.46 -3.84 -26.76
CA HIS A 49 18.23 -3.90 -27.54
C HIS A 49 17.04 -3.81 -26.59
N SER A 50 15.97 -3.16 -27.03
CA SER A 50 14.67 -3.17 -26.35
C SER A 50 14.20 -4.62 -26.25
N GLN A 51 14.28 -5.20 -25.06
CA GLN A 51 13.77 -6.54 -24.78
C GLN A 51 12.40 -6.41 -24.11
N ALA A 52 11.47 -7.28 -24.51
CA ALA A 52 10.20 -7.38 -23.82
C ALA A 52 10.40 -7.90 -22.40
N HIS A 53 9.52 -7.48 -21.49
CA HIS A 53 9.49 -8.00 -20.12
C HIS A 53 9.32 -9.53 -20.11
N GLU A 54 10.06 -10.25 -19.27
CA GLU A 54 10.04 -11.73 -19.24
C GLU A 54 8.65 -12.34 -19.00
N SER A 55 7.77 -11.60 -18.31
CA SER A 55 6.38 -12.01 -18.05
C SER A 55 5.36 -11.39 -19.03
N ALA A 56 5.78 -10.65 -20.07
CA ALA A 56 4.89 -9.94 -21.00
C ALA A 56 3.79 -10.84 -21.57
N VAL A 57 4.15 -12.02 -22.09
CA VAL A 57 3.19 -12.99 -22.63
C VAL A 57 2.19 -13.40 -21.55
N LYS A 58 2.65 -13.66 -20.32
CA LYS A 58 1.77 -14.06 -19.21
C LYS A 58 0.77 -12.97 -18.84
N HIS A 59 1.17 -11.69 -18.88
CA HIS A 59 0.28 -10.57 -18.62
C HIS A 59 -0.83 -10.47 -19.66
N VAL A 60 -0.49 -10.51 -20.96
CA VAL A 60 -1.49 -10.34 -22.03
C VAL A 60 -2.39 -11.57 -22.21
N THR A 61 -1.98 -12.74 -21.72
CA THR A 61 -2.81 -13.96 -21.73
C THR A 61 -3.59 -14.19 -20.43
N GLY A 62 -3.45 -13.33 -19.41
CA GLY A 62 -4.06 -13.54 -18.10
C GLY A 62 -3.50 -14.74 -17.32
N ARG A 63 -2.26 -15.16 -17.59
CA ARG A 63 -1.58 -16.29 -16.93
C ARG A 63 -0.58 -15.85 -15.84
N ALA A 64 -0.40 -14.55 -15.66
CA ALA A 64 0.41 -14.00 -14.59
C ALA A 64 -0.45 -13.89 -13.33
N ALA A 65 -0.27 -14.80 -12.37
CA ALA A 65 -1.02 -14.77 -11.12
C ALA A 65 -0.62 -13.58 -10.22
N TYR A 66 -1.60 -12.81 -9.77
CA TYR A 66 -1.50 -11.83 -8.69
C TYR A 66 -2.03 -12.45 -7.39
N ILE A 67 -2.05 -11.70 -6.29
CA ILE A 67 -2.40 -12.28 -4.99
C ILE A 67 -3.82 -12.85 -4.98
N ASP A 68 -4.79 -12.10 -5.52
CA ASP A 68 -6.20 -12.52 -5.57
C ASP A 68 -6.48 -13.60 -6.63
N ASP A 69 -5.49 -13.92 -7.49
CA ASP A 69 -5.57 -15.06 -8.42
C ASP A 69 -5.14 -16.38 -7.77
N LEU A 70 -4.56 -16.34 -6.57
CA LEU A 70 -4.12 -17.54 -5.85
C LEU A 70 -5.34 -18.32 -5.36
N SER A 71 -5.28 -19.64 -5.47
CA SER A 71 -6.33 -20.50 -4.90
C SER A 71 -6.27 -20.43 -3.38
N ALA A 72 -7.28 -19.79 -2.78
CA ALA A 72 -7.45 -19.77 -1.35
C ALA A 72 -7.85 -21.18 -0.82
N PRO A 73 -7.42 -21.56 0.39
CA PRO A 73 -7.94 -22.74 1.08
C PRO A 73 -9.47 -22.71 1.19
N ALA A 74 -10.11 -23.88 1.26
CA ALA A 74 -11.58 -23.98 1.30
C ALA A 74 -12.21 -23.33 2.55
N ASP A 75 -11.44 -23.23 3.63
CA ASP A 75 -11.76 -22.64 4.92
C ASP A 75 -11.19 -21.22 5.08
N CYS A 76 -10.73 -20.59 3.99
CA CYS A 76 -10.20 -19.24 4.03
C CYS A 76 -11.28 -18.24 4.49
N LEU A 77 -10.94 -17.44 5.50
CA LEU A 77 -11.77 -16.32 5.94
C LEU A 77 -11.43 -15.06 5.16
N HIS A 78 -12.39 -14.14 5.10
CA HIS A 78 -12.24 -12.83 4.50
C HIS A 78 -12.28 -11.76 5.59
N VAL A 79 -11.34 -10.82 5.50
CA VAL A 79 -11.20 -9.74 6.48
C VAL A 79 -11.75 -8.44 5.93
N ALA A 80 -12.55 -7.74 6.74
CA ALA A 80 -12.95 -6.37 6.51
C ALA A 80 -12.59 -5.50 7.72
N LEU A 81 -12.25 -4.24 7.47
CA LEU A 81 -11.82 -3.29 8.49
C LEU A 81 -12.96 -2.33 8.87
N GLY A 82 -13.14 -2.13 10.17
CA GLY A 82 -13.95 -1.04 10.72
C GLY A 82 -13.09 0.21 10.83
N LEU A 83 -13.41 1.24 10.06
CA LEU A 83 -12.58 2.44 9.93
C LEU A 83 -13.23 3.65 10.61
N SER A 84 -12.39 4.56 11.12
CA SER A 84 -12.83 5.83 11.68
C SER A 84 -13.51 6.71 10.60
N PRO A 85 -14.71 7.24 10.87
CA PRO A 85 -15.37 8.20 9.98
C PRO A 85 -14.91 9.66 10.19
N VAL A 86 -14.15 9.96 11.24
CA VAL A 86 -13.72 11.33 11.58
C VAL A 86 -12.23 11.53 11.41
N ALA A 87 -11.81 12.78 11.20
CA ALA A 87 -10.41 13.15 11.02
C ALA A 87 -9.64 13.33 12.34
N HIS A 88 -10.32 13.65 13.43
CA HIS A 88 -9.69 13.81 14.75
C HIS A 88 -10.72 13.62 15.86
N GLY A 89 -10.35 12.96 16.96
CA GLY A 89 -11.22 12.77 18.10
C GLY A 89 -10.77 11.66 19.03
N ARG A 90 -11.60 11.36 20.02
CA ARG A 90 -11.36 10.26 20.97
C ARG A 90 -12.44 9.21 20.87
N LEU A 91 -12.05 7.95 20.69
CA LEU A 91 -12.94 6.80 20.78
C LEU A 91 -13.43 6.65 22.23
N THR A 92 -14.72 6.89 22.47
CA THR A 92 -15.30 6.83 23.82
C THR A 92 -16.00 5.51 24.10
N ARG A 93 -16.50 4.84 23.05
CA ARG A 93 -17.11 3.51 23.16
C ARG A 93 -16.98 2.73 21.86
N LEU A 94 -16.65 1.45 22.00
CA LEU A 94 -16.69 0.46 20.94
C LEU A 94 -17.51 -0.74 21.40
N ASP A 95 -18.64 -0.99 20.75
CA ASP A 95 -19.51 -2.14 21.00
C ASP A 95 -19.68 -2.94 19.72
N LEU A 96 -19.25 -4.20 19.80
CA LEU A 96 -19.07 -5.13 18.70
C LEU A 96 -19.95 -6.37 18.86
N ASP A 97 -20.87 -6.39 19.83
CA ASP A 97 -21.71 -7.56 20.12
C ASP A 97 -22.62 -7.92 18.94
N LYS A 98 -23.19 -6.89 18.29
CA LYS A 98 -23.99 -7.08 17.08
C LYS A 98 -23.16 -7.63 15.92
N VAL A 99 -21.91 -7.18 15.79
CA VAL A 99 -20.98 -7.64 14.75
C VAL A 99 -20.70 -9.13 14.94
N ARG A 100 -20.36 -9.55 16.17
CA ARG A 100 -20.09 -10.96 16.52
C ARG A 100 -21.29 -11.87 16.30
N ALA A 101 -22.51 -11.34 16.47
CA ALA A 101 -23.75 -12.12 16.28
C ALA A 101 -24.20 -12.24 14.82
N MET A 102 -23.54 -11.58 13.85
CA MET A 102 -23.98 -11.60 12.46
C MET A 102 -23.67 -12.94 11.76
N PRO A 103 -24.57 -13.44 10.89
CA PRO A 103 -24.35 -14.68 10.16
C PRO A 103 -23.04 -14.68 9.34
N GLY A 104 -22.27 -15.76 9.47
CA GLY A 104 -21.01 -15.95 8.76
C GLY A 104 -19.82 -15.21 9.35
N VAL A 105 -19.99 -14.40 10.40
CA VAL A 105 -18.87 -13.84 11.17
C VAL A 105 -18.26 -14.95 12.02
N VAL A 106 -16.94 -15.11 11.93
CA VAL A 106 -16.17 -16.09 12.69
C VAL A 106 -15.49 -15.42 13.87
N ASP A 107 -14.91 -14.25 13.67
CA ASP A 107 -14.24 -13.51 14.74
C ASP A 107 -14.20 -11.99 14.48
N VAL A 108 -14.01 -11.22 15.55
CA VAL A 108 -13.87 -9.76 15.53
C VAL A 108 -12.72 -9.36 16.44
N ILE A 109 -11.70 -8.76 15.84
CA ILE A 109 -10.41 -8.44 16.45
C ILE A 109 -10.33 -6.93 16.69
N ALA A 110 -10.04 -6.51 17.91
CA ALA A 110 -9.73 -5.15 18.29
C ALA A 110 -8.34 -5.06 18.95
N VAL A 111 -7.93 -3.87 19.38
CA VAL A 111 -6.60 -3.65 19.98
C VAL A 111 -6.28 -4.61 21.14
N GLY A 112 -7.26 -4.94 21.97
CA GLY A 112 -7.08 -5.84 23.12
C GLY A 112 -6.84 -7.31 22.76
N ASP A 113 -7.08 -7.70 21.51
CA ASP A 113 -6.88 -9.05 21.01
C ASP A 113 -5.47 -9.23 20.39
N VAL A 114 -4.70 -8.14 20.27
CA VAL A 114 -3.33 -8.18 19.71
C VAL A 114 -2.37 -8.73 20.78
N PRO A 115 -1.73 -9.89 20.56
CA PRO A 115 -0.88 -10.53 21.58
C PRO A 115 0.49 -9.87 21.75
N GLY A 116 0.97 -9.17 20.72
CA GLY A 116 2.29 -8.54 20.69
C GLY A 116 2.22 -7.01 20.69
N HIS A 117 3.05 -6.39 19.86
CA HIS A 117 3.15 -4.95 19.75
C HIS A 117 1.98 -4.36 18.95
N THR A 118 1.41 -3.27 19.44
CA THR A 118 0.27 -2.59 18.81
C THR A 118 0.67 -1.38 17.97
N ASP A 119 1.92 -0.92 18.04
CA ASP A 119 2.46 0.16 17.21
C ASP A 119 3.29 -0.42 16.07
N ILE A 120 2.88 -0.09 14.84
CA ILE A 120 3.45 -0.60 13.58
C ILE A 120 4.14 0.51 12.77
N GLY A 121 4.54 1.60 13.45
CA GLY A 121 5.30 2.68 12.84
C GLY A 121 6.63 2.20 12.23
N PRO A 122 6.90 2.48 10.95
CA PRO A 122 8.07 1.92 10.23
C PRO A 122 9.41 2.46 10.73
N VAL A 123 9.42 3.76 11.09
CA VAL A 123 10.63 4.52 11.42
C VAL A 123 10.52 5.15 12.80
N PHE A 124 9.35 5.68 13.14
CA PHE A 124 9.07 6.29 14.43
C PHE A 124 7.77 5.68 14.97
N PRO A 125 7.65 5.52 16.30
CA PRO A 125 6.37 5.18 16.95
C PRO A 125 5.28 6.20 16.61
N GLY A 126 4.02 5.77 16.68
CA GLY A 126 2.85 6.61 16.50
C GLY A 126 1.83 6.11 15.47
N ASP A 127 2.03 4.92 14.89
CA ASP A 127 1.06 4.33 13.96
C ASP A 127 0.49 3.04 14.58
N PRO A 128 -0.57 3.13 15.40
CA PRO A 128 -1.18 1.96 16.00
C PRO A 128 -1.91 1.10 14.95
N ILE A 129 -1.85 -0.22 15.09
CA ILE A 129 -2.56 -1.18 14.23
C ILE A 129 -4.09 -1.05 14.36
N PHE A 130 -4.56 -0.74 15.57
CA PHE A 130 -5.95 -0.44 15.89
C PHE A 130 -6.01 0.78 16.82
N VAL A 131 -7.00 1.65 16.63
CA VAL A 131 -7.28 2.77 17.52
C VAL A 131 -7.61 2.25 18.93
N GLU A 132 -6.84 2.68 19.92
CA GLU A 132 -7.13 2.44 21.34
C GLU A 132 -7.94 3.60 21.94
N GLU A 133 -7.44 4.82 21.81
CA GLU A 133 -8.10 6.02 22.33
C GLU A 133 -8.20 7.15 21.31
N GLU A 134 -7.07 7.55 20.71
CA GLU A 134 -6.98 8.73 19.84
C GLU A 134 -7.15 8.35 18.37
N ILE A 135 -7.98 9.12 17.67
CA ILE A 135 -8.16 9.07 16.23
C ILE A 135 -7.45 10.28 15.64
N SER A 136 -6.53 10.05 14.70
CA SER A 136 -5.70 11.10 14.11
C SER A 136 -5.99 11.35 12.63
N TYR A 137 -6.78 10.48 11.98
CA TYR A 137 -7.19 10.67 10.58
C TYR A 137 -8.42 9.85 10.20
N VAL A 138 -9.10 10.27 9.13
CA VAL A 138 -10.22 9.52 8.54
C VAL A 138 -9.71 8.24 7.90
N GLY A 139 -10.39 7.13 8.15
CA GLY A 139 -9.96 5.82 7.65
C GLY A 139 -9.00 5.07 8.57
N GLN A 140 -8.64 5.60 9.75
CA GLN A 140 -7.83 4.87 10.73
C GLN A 140 -8.57 3.61 11.22
N VAL A 141 -7.86 2.49 11.36
CA VAL A 141 -8.47 1.19 11.65
C VAL A 141 -8.85 1.11 13.14
N ILE A 142 -10.09 0.77 13.46
CA ILE A 142 -10.60 0.62 14.84
C ILE A 142 -10.66 -0.86 15.23
N PHE A 143 -11.13 -1.71 14.31
CA PHE A 143 -11.25 -3.15 14.51
C PHE A 143 -11.26 -3.87 13.15
N ALA A 144 -11.14 -5.19 13.16
CA ALA A 144 -11.26 -6.05 11.98
C ALA A 144 -12.29 -7.16 12.21
N VAL A 145 -12.95 -7.60 11.14
CA VAL A 145 -13.92 -8.70 11.14
C VAL A 145 -13.43 -9.79 10.19
N ALA A 146 -13.32 -11.02 10.69
CA ALA A 146 -13.08 -12.21 9.90
C ALA A 146 -14.40 -12.98 9.69
N ALA A 147 -14.74 -13.26 8.44
CA ALA A 147 -15.99 -13.94 8.09
C ALA A 147 -15.81 -14.96 6.96
N GLU A 148 -16.76 -15.89 6.83
CA GLU A 148 -16.78 -16.96 5.82
C GLU A 148 -16.91 -16.44 4.37
N SER A 149 -17.24 -15.16 4.18
CA SER A 149 -17.27 -14.53 2.86
C SER A 149 -16.92 -13.04 2.93
N HIS A 150 -16.35 -12.52 1.84
CA HIS A 150 -16.04 -11.09 1.71
C HIS A 150 -17.27 -10.21 1.92
N ARG A 151 -18.45 -10.65 1.46
CA ARG A 151 -19.70 -9.91 1.66
C ARG A 151 -20.11 -9.87 3.13
N ALA A 152 -20.07 -11.02 3.82
CA ALA A 152 -20.43 -11.09 5.24
C ALA A 152 -19.52 -10.19 6.09
N ALA A 153 -18.20 -10.20 5.84
CA ALA A 153 -17.26 -9.33 6.55
C ALA A 153 -17.61 -7.83 6.36
N ARG A 154 -17.89 -7.41 5.12
CA ARG A 154 -18.23 -6.01 4.79
C ARG A 154 -19.59 -5.56 5.33
N GLU A 155 -20.58 -6.44 5.36
CA GLU A 155 -21.87 -6.15 5.98
C GLU A 155 -21.73 -6.06 7.50
N ALA A 156 -20.91 -6.93 8.11
CA ALA A 156 -20.71 -7.00 9.55
C ALA A 156 -20.04 -5.76 10.15
N VAL A 157 -19.01 -5.20 9.50
CA VAL A 157 -18.35 -3.97 9.99
C VAL A 157 -19.33 -2.79 10.15
N GLN A 158 -20.43 -2.76 9.40
CA GLN A 158 -21.44 -1.71 9.48
C GLN A 158 -22.37 -1.82 10.70
N ALA A 159 -22.37 -2.96 11.39
CA ALA A 159 -23.22 -3.20 12.57
C ALA A 159 -22.57 -2.76 13.89
N ALA A 160 -21.31 -2.31 13.85
CA ALA A 160 -20.60 -1.83 15.02
C ALA A 160 -21.21 -0.54 15.56
N VAL A 161 -21.25 -0.41 16.89
CA VAL A 161 -21.56 0.84 17.57
C VAL A 161 -20.25 1.49 17.97
N VAL A 162 -19.94 2.61 17.32
CA VAL A 162 -18.70 3.38 17.53
C VAL A 162 -19.12 4.78 17.97
N GLU A 163 -18.82 5.15 19.22
CA GLU A 163 -19.06 6.49 19.75
C GLU A 163 -17.72 7.23 19.82
N ILE A 164 -17.68 8.42 19.23
CA ILE A 164 -16.47 9.24 19.10
C ILE A 164 -16.78 10.65 19.60
N ASP A 165 -15.95 11.16 20.50
CA ASP A 165 -15.89 12.58 20.81
C ASP A 165 -15.06 13.27 19.72
N GLU A 166 -15.74 13.77 18.68
CA GLU A 166 -15.10 14.41 17.54
C GLU A 166 -14.48 15.76 17.94
N GLN A 167 -13.23 15.96 17.54
CA GLN A 167 -12.46 17.15 17.86
C GLN A 167 -12.03 17.87 16.59
N THR A 168 -11.68 19.15 16.72
CA THR A 168 -11.19 19.93 15.58
C THR A 168 -9.90 19.34 15.05
N ALA A 169 -9.89 18.94 13.78
CA ALA A 169 -8.70 18.43 13.11
C ALA A 169 -7.83 19.57 12.57
N CYS A 170 -6.50 19.39 12.60
CA CYS A 170 -5.57 20.25 11.88
C CYS A 170 -5.35 19.71 10.45
N LEU A 171 -5.91 20.37 9.45
CA LEU A 171 -5.84 19.93 8.04
C LEU A 171 -4.97 20.83 7.15
N ASP A 172 -4.56 21.99 7.65
CA ASP A 172 -3.74 22.95 6.92
C ASP A 172 -2.28 22.85 7.37
N PRO A 173 -1.34 22.39 6.51
CA PRO A 173 0.06 22.25 6.87
C PRO A 173 0.75 23.59 7.15
N VAL A 174 0.27 24.71 6.58
CA VAL A 174 0.83 26.04 6.86
C VAL A 174 0.46 26.45 8.27
N ALA A 175 -0.82 26.34 8.63
CA ALA A 175 -1.29 26.63 9.98
C ALA A 175 -0.66 25.70 11.04
N ALA A 176 -0.38 24.44 10.70
CA ALA A 176 0.35 23.51 11.57
C ALA A 176 1.78 24.00 11.84
N ALA A 177 2.50 24.39 10.79
CA ALA A 177 3.87 24.88 10.90
C ALA A 177 3.96 26.18 11.73
N GLU A 178 2.99 27.09 11.59
CA GLU A 178 2.90 28.31 12.40
C GLU A 178 2.70 28.04 13.90
N ARG A 179 2.09 26.90 14.25
CA ARG A 179 1.91 26.43 15.64
C ARG A 179 3.05 25.54 16.12
N GLU A 180 4.09 25.37 15.32
CA GLU A 180 5.23 24.47 15.57
C GLU A 180 4.81 22.99 15.74
N GLU A 181 3.71 22.58 15.09
CA GLU A 181 3.21 21.20 15.09
C GLU A 181 3.88 20.41 13.96
N PHE A 182 5.00 19.76 14.27
CA PHE A 182 5.78 18.98 13.29
C PHE A 182 5.76 17.49 13.60
N VAL A 183 5.65 16.67 12.54
CA VAL A 183 5.77 15.20 12.63
C VAL A 183 7.24 14.78 12.84
N ARG A 184 8.20 15.57 12.35
CA ARG A 184 9.65 15.30 12.45
C ARG A 184 10.44 16.60 12.64
N PRO A 185 11.66 16.53 13.20
CA PRO A 185 12.55 17.68 13.25
C PRO A 185 12.85 18.24 11.86
N THR A 186 12.89 19.57 11.74
CA THR A 186 13.22 20.28 10.49
C THR A 186 14.61 19.90 10.00
N HIS A 187 14.71 19.45 8.75
CA HIS A 187 15.99 19.15 8.11
C HIS A 187 16.46 20.36 7.29
N VAL A 188 17.65 20.88 7.61
CA VAL A 188 18.24 22.06 6.95
C VAL A 188 19.49 21.65 6.18
N GLN A 189 19.53 22.00 4.89
CA GLN A 189 20.73 21.88 4.06
C GLN A 189 21.17 23.29 3.64
N GLN A 190 22.40 23.66 3.97
CA GLN A 190 22.97 24.97 3.66
C GLN A 190 24.33 24.82 2.98
N SER A 191 24.60 25.73 2.03
CA SER A 191 25.91 25.85 1.38
C SER A 191 26.28 27.33 1.23
N GLY A 192 27.50 27.67 1.63
CA GLY A 192 28.02 29.04 1.56
C GLY A 192 27.29 30.04 2.49
N ASP A 193 27.51 31.33 2.19
CA ASP A 193 26.88 32.46 2.87
C ASP A 193 25.73 33.01 2.00
N TRP A 194 24.55 32.42 2.19
CA TRP A 194 23.35 32.79 1.44
C TRP A 194 22.84 34.19 1.80
N GLU A 195 23.08 34.67 3.03
CA GLU A 195 22.65 35.99 3.48
C GLU A 195 23.41 37.09 2.74
N GLN A 196 24.73 36.94 2.60
CA GLN A 196 25.55 37.87 1.83
C GLN A 196 25.21 37.84 0.34
N ALA A 197 24.93 36.65 -0.22
CA ALA A 197 24.50 36.50 -1.60
C ALA A 197 23.16 37.23 -1.86
N LEU A 198 22.20 37.11 -0.94
CA LEU A 198 20.90 37.77 -1.02
C LEU A 198 21.04 39.31 -0.92
N LYS A 199 21.86 39.83 0.01
CA LYS A 199 22.14 41.27 0.14
C LYS A 199 22.78 41.89 -1.10
N ASN A 200 23.60 41.11 -1.81
CA ASN A 200 24.30 41.57 -3.01
C ASN A 200 23.49 41.37 -4.31
N ALA A 201 22.31 40.76 -4.24
CA ALA A 201 21.51 40.46 -5.41
C ALA A 201 20.95 41.75 -6.05
N THR A 202 21.00 41.85 -7.37
CA THR A 202 20.45 42.99 -8.12
C THR A 202 18.91 42.99 -8.11
N LEU A 203 18.30 41.82 -8.01
CA LEU A 203 16.85 41.62 -7.96
C LEU A 203 16.54 40.47 -6.98
N VAL A 204 15.51 40.66 -6.17
CA VAL A 204 14.95 39.64 -5.27
C VAL A 204 13.52 39.37 -5.72
N VAL A 205 13.16 38.09 -5.81
CA VAL A 205 11.80 37.64 -6.13
C VAL A 205 11.36 36.67 -5.04
N GLU A 206 10.24 37.01 -4.41
CA GLU A 206 9.56 36.21 -3.38
C GLU A 206 8.24 35.71 -3.98
N ASP A 207 7.96 34.43 -3.77
CA ASP A 207 6.74 33.78 -4.27
C ASP A 207 6.44 32.52 -3.45
N GLU A 208 5.18 32.11 -3.45
CA GLU A 208 4.68 30.93 -2.74
C GLU A 208 4.13 29.91 -3.74
N GLN A 209 4.46 28.63 -3.54
CA GLN A 209 3.99 27.55 -4.40
C GLN A 209 3.41 26.42 -3.56
N PHE A 210 2.15 26.08 -3.84
CA PHE A 210 1.51 24.88 -3.31
C PHE A 210 1.52 23.76 -4.36
N VAL A 211 1.85 22.54 -3.92
CA VAL A 211 1.79 21.33 -4.74
C VAL A 211 0.88 20.35 -4.03
N GLY A 212 -0.20 19.93 -4.67
CA GLY A 212 -1.17 19.00 -4.10
C GLY A 212 -0.62 17.58 -3.93
N GLY A 213 -1.35 16.76 -3.17
CA GLY A 213 -1.08 15.34 -3.04
C GLY A 213 -1.34 14.55 -4.32
N GLN A 214 -0.85 13.32 -4.36
CA GLN A 214 -1.03 12.40 -5.48
C GLN A 214 -1.30 10.99 -4.94
N GLU A 215 -2.33 10.33 -5.47
CA GLU A 215 -2.58 8.92 -5.20
C GLU A 215 -1.73 8.04 -6.13
N HIS A 216 -1.24 6.92 -5.63
CA HIS A 216 -0.40 5.97 -6.36
C HIS A 216 -1.16 5.31 -7.51
N PHE A 217 -2.42 4.96 -7.26
CA PHE A 217 -3.33 4.36 -8.23
C PHE A 217 -2.79 3.08 -8.91
N TYR A 218 -2.14 2.22 -8.11
CA TYR A 218 -1.82 0.87 -8.55
C TYR A 218 -3.11 0.10 -8.90
N LEU A 219 -3.07 -0.70 -9.98
CA LEU A 219 -4.25 -1.39 -10.50
C LEU A 219 -4.63 -2.61 -9.66
N GLU A 220 -3.64 -3.30 -9.10
CA GLU A 220 -3.88 -4.27 -8.03
C GLU A 220 -3.93 -3.50 -6.72
N GLY A 221 -5.06 -3.53 -6.01
CA GLY A 221 -5.20 -2.94 -4.67
C GLY A 221 -4.25 -3.56 -3.64
N GLN A 222 -4.41 -3.18 -2.37
CA GLN A 222 -3.72 -3.91 -1.29
C GLN A 222 -4.36 -5.30 -1.17
N ALA A 223 -3.54 -6.35 -1.22
CA ALA A 223 -3.99 -7.73 -1.16
C ALA A 223 -2.95 -8.59 -0.44
N CYS A 224 -3.45 -9.47 0.44
CA CYS A 224 -2.65 -10.50 1.06
C CYS A 224 -3.47 -11.78 1.28
N LEU A 225 -2.79 -12.92 1.30
CA LEU A 225 -3.30 -14.21 1.73
C LEU A 225 -2.35 -14.73 2.80
N VAL A 226 -2.89 -15.04 3.98
CA VAL A 226 -2.11 -15.52 5.12
C VAL A 226 -2.51 -16.96 5.41
N GLN A 227 -1.52 -17.83 5.59
CA GLN A 227 -1.72 -19.24 5.91
C GLN A 227 -0.94 -19.58 7.20
N PRO A 228 -1.59 -20.11 8.24
CA PRO A 228 -0.89 -20.61 9.41
C PRO A 228 -0.07 -21.86 9.07
N THR A 229 1.04 -22.05 9.77
CA THR A 229 1.89 -23.25 9.70
C THR A 229 1.64 -24.16 10.90
N GLU A 230 2.16 -25.39 10.86
CA GLU A 230 1.99 -26.40 11.93
C GLU A 230 2.53 -25.93 13.30
N ASP A 231 3.64 -25.17 13.31
CA ASP A 231 4.31 -24.70 14.53
C ASP A 231 3.89 -23.28 14.94
N GLU A 232 2.61 -22.93 14.77
CA GLU A 232 2.03 -21.61 15.12
C GLU A 232 2.68 -20.39 14.40
N GLY A 233 3.48 -20.64 13.36
CA GLY A 233 3.98 -19.63 12.43
C GLY A 233 2.98 -19.27 11.32
N VAL A 234 3.39 -18.39 10.41
CA VAL A 234 2.57 -17.95 9.27
C VAL A 234 3.38 -17.78 7.98
N VAL A 235 2.74 -18.08 6.85
CA VAL A 235 3.20 -17.72 5.51
C VAL A 235 2.28 -16.62 4.97
N VAL A 236 2.87 -15.49 4.55
CA VAL A 236 2.17 -14.31 4.07
C VAL A 236 2.49 -14.12 2.59
N PHE A 237 1.53 -14.40 1.72
CA PHE A 237 1.58 -14.00 0.32
C PHE A 237 1.04 -12.59 0.20
N THR A 238 1.85 -11.64 -0.25
CA THR A 238 1.45 -10.23 -0.25
C THR A 238 1.96 -9.49 -1.48
N SER A 239 1.21 -8.49 -1.91
CA SER A 239 1.65 -7.52 -2.90
C SER A 239 2.43 -6.41 -2.19
N ASN A 240 3.74 -6.57 -2.00
CA ASN A 240 4.55 -5.66 -1.17
C ASN A 240 5.95 -5.41 -1.76
N GLN A 241 6.48 -4.19 -1.61
CA GLN A 241 7.83 -3.80 -2.07
C GLN A 241 8.94 -4.10 -1.05
N HIS A 242 8.59 -4.29 0.22
CA HIS A 242 9.52 -4.48 1.35
C HIS A 242 9.13 -5.70 2.23
N PRO A 243 9.31 -6.94 1.74
CA PRO A 243 8.90 -8.15 2.46
C PRO A 243 9.56 -8.33 3.83
N SER A 244 10.79 -7.83 4.02
CA SER A 244 11.50 -7.91 5.31
C SER A 244 10.85 -7.07 6.41
N GLU A 245 10.31 -5.89 6.08
CA GLU A 245 9.58 -5.06 7.04
C GLU A 245 8.24 -5.70 7.40
N THR A 246 7.52 -6.25 6.42
CA THR A 246 6.28 -7.01 6.71
C THR A 246 6.54 -8.22 7.59
N GLN A 247 7.61 -8.99 7.33
CA GLN A 247 7.98 -10.11 8.19
C GLN A 247 8.18 -9.65 9.63
N LYS A 248 8.89 -8.51 9.79
CA LYS A 248 9.15 -7.94 11.10
C LYS A 248 7.86 -7.54 11.81
N LEU A 249 7.01 -6.74 11.16
CA LEU A 249 5.78 -6.22 11.74
C LEU A 249 4.80 -7.33 12.10
N VAL A 250 4.63 -8.34 11.23
CA VAL A 250 3.76 -9.49 11.52
C VAL A 250 4.25 -10.27 12.74
N ALA A 251 5.56 -10.51 12.85
CA ALA A 251 6.14 -11.19 14.00
C ALA A 251 5.93 -10.38 15.30
N GLU A 252 6.13 -9.06 15.25
CA GLU A 252 5.95 -8.17 16.40
C GLU A 252 4.50 -8.10 16.86
N VAL A 253 3.53 -7.98 15.94
CA VAL A 253 2.08 -7.95 16.23
C VAL A 253 1.60 -9.28 16.80
N LEU A 254 2.03 -10.41 16.23
CA LEU A 254 1.66 -11.75 16.69
C LEU A 254 2.42 -12.19 17.95
N GLY A 255 3.48 -11.47 18.34
CA GLY A 255 4.31 -11.85 19.48
C GLY A 255 5.12 -13.14 19.25
N ILE A 256 5.46 -13.46 18.00
CA ILE A 256 6.18 -14.68 17.61
C ILE A 256 7.58 -14.35 17.06
N PRO A 257 8.53 -15.31 17.04
CA PRO A 257 9.87 -15.08 16.48
C PRO A 257 9.85 -14.84 14.96
N PHE A 258 10.76 -14.00 14.44
CA PHE A 258 10.85 -13.70 12.99
C PHE A 258 10.98 -14.95 12.10
N HIS A 259 11.66 -15.99 12.57
CA HIS A 259 11.85 -17.21 11.79
C HIS A 259 10.56 -18.03 11.61
N ALA A 260 9.52 -17.75 12.40
CA ALA A 260 8.19 -18.36 12.27
C ALA A 260 7.31 -17.61 11.25
N VAL A 261 7.79 -16.50 10.68
CA VAL A 261 7.07 -15.72 9.66
C VAL A 261 7.82 -15.80 8.34
N THR A 262 7.14 -16.26 7.29
CA THR A 262 7.66 -16.24 5.91
C THR A 262 6.81 -15.29 5.07
N VAL A 263 7.45 -14.38 4.32
CA VAL A 263 6.74 -13.45 3.42
C VAL A 263 7.15 -13.73 1.98
N GLU A 264 6.17 -14.00 1.13
CA GLU A 264 6.37 -14.29 -0.28
C GLU A 264 5.77 -13.20 -1.18
N VAL A 265 6.60 -12.68 -2.09
CA VAL A 265 6.19 -11.70 -3.10
C VAL A 265 6.65 -12.18 -4.48
N ARG A 266 5.70 -12.55 -5.34
CA ARG A 266 6.03 -13.01 -6.70
C ARG A 266 6.10 -11.87 -7.72
N ARG A 267 5.12 -10.96 -7.66
CA ARG A 267 4.93 -9.80 -8.54
C ARG A 267 3.89 -8.87 -7.91
N MET A 268 3.77 -7.65 -8.43
CA MET A 268 2.76 -6.67 -8.02
C MET A 268 2.15 -5.99 -9.24
N GLY A 269 0.86 -5.67 -9.20
CA GLY A 269 0.12 -4.88 -10.20
C GLY A 269 0.28 -3.38 -10.01
N GLY A 270 1.53 -2.93 -9.84
CA GLY A 270 1.89 -1.57 -9.45
C GLY A 270 2.09 -1.41 -7.94
N GLY A 271 2.94 -0.46 -7.57
CA GLY A 271 3.26 -0.13 -6.16
C GLY A 271 3.59 1.35 -5.98
N PHE A 272 4.58 1.86 -6.71
CA PHE A 272 4.92 3.29 -6.79
C PHE A 272 5.25 3.96 -5.44
N GLY A 273 5.69 3.18 -4.44
CA GLY A 273 5.95 3.65 -3.07
C GLY A 273 4.80 3.34 -2.10
N GLY A 274 3.56 3.27 -2.59
CA GLY A 274 2.37 3.00 -1.77
C GLY A 274 2.27 1.57 -1.22
N LYS A 275 3.20 0.69 -1.61
CA LYS A 275 3.32 -0.70 -1.11
C LYS A 275 4.67 -0.97 -0.46
N GLU A 276 5.43 0.07 -0.13
CA GLU A 276 6.69 -0.06 0.63
C GLU A 276 6.40 -0.32 2.09
N THR A 277 5.61 0.53 2.74
CA THR A 277 5.25 0.38 4.16
C THR A 277 3.77 0.08 4.36
N GLN A 278 2.89 0.75 3.62
CA GLN A 278 1.43 0.70 3.81
C GLN A 278 0.79 -0.65 3.43
N ALA A 279 1.56 -1.56 2.84
CA ALA A 279 1.11 -2.92 2.58
C ALA A 279 1.14 -3.82 3.84
N SER A 280 1.77 -3.38 4.95
CA SER A 280 1.82 -4.13 6.21
C SER A 280 0.63 -3.85 7.17
N PRO A 281 0.16 -2.60 7.35
CA PRO A 281 -1.05 -2.30 8.14
C PRO A 281 -2.38 -2.66 7.45
N GLY A 282 -2.36 -2.78 6.11
CA GLY A 282 -3.57 -2.80 5.27
C GLY A 282 -3.87 -1.42 4.64
N PRO A 283 -4.82 -1.33 3.69
CA PRO A 283 -5.09 -0.08 2.98
C PRO A 283 -5.73 0.98 3.88
N ALA A 284 -5.05 2.12 4.06
CA ALA A 284 -5.61 3.33 4.66
C ALA A 284 -6.40 4.20 3.64
N SER A 285 -7.19 3.59 2.74
CA SER A 285 -7.99 4.33 1.75
C SER A 285 -9.49 4.11 1.99
N PRO A 286 -10.24 5.11 2.46
CA PRO A 286 -11.68 5.08 2.47
C PRO A 286 -12.21 5.48 1.09
N ARG A 287 -12.19 4.53 0.13
CA ARG A 287 -13.12 4.44 -1.01
C ARG A 287 -12.84 3.22 -1.89
#